data_AF-A0A7Y0ABH0-F1
#
_entry.id   AF-A0A7Y0ABH0-F1
#
_cell.length_a   1.000
_cell.length_b   1.000
_cell.length_c   1.000
_cell.angle_alpha   90.00
_cell.angle_beta   90.00
_cell.angle_gamma   90.00
#
_symmetry.space_group_name_H-M   'P 1'
#
loop_
_entity.id
_entity.type
_entity.pdbx_description
1 polymer ?
#
loop_
_entity_poly.entity_id
_entity_poly.type
_entity_poly.pdbx_seq_one_letter_code
_entity_poly.pdbx_strand_id
1 'polypeptide(L)'
;MLTRYRPLIPTLILLLACLGTLLNVLVTFPAEDYRYALTAQQYGGLAAVAALLASFFWLRRYYKHVLVACCLLALFSLISFLPGQFSIGLGFDELRFMLSIEGLLLSLLVYGLYRQRANAWLAAAIRPSEQKIAQAYRAEVAEFSARFERKPTEELQQIVAARKLVPAALAAAQQLLRERQSATERP
;
A
#
# COMPACT_ATOMS: atom_id res chain seq x y z
N MET A 1 -11.52 24.87 13.08
CA MET A 1 -12.25 23.79 13.80
C MET A 1 -12.67 22.61 12.93
N LEU A 2 -13.01 22.79 11.64
CA LEU A 2 -13.47 21.67 10.78
C LEU A 2 -12.45 20.53 10.58
N THR A 3 -11.15 20.79 10.66
CA THR A 3 -10.10 19.77 10.48
C THR A 3 -10.12 18.67 11.53
N ARG A 4 -10.66 18.94 12.73
CA ARG A 4 -10.70 17.99 13.85
C ARG A 4 -11.71 16.86 13.64
N TYR A 5 -12.79 17.11 12.88
CA TYR A 5 -13.89 16.15 12.67
C TYR A 5 -13.87 15.49 11.29
N ARG A 6 -12.91 15.81 10.42
CA ARG A 6 -12.74 15.12 9.12
C ARG A 6 -12.67 13.59 9.25
N PRO A 7 -12.03 13.00 10.28
CA PRO A 7 -12.02 11.54 10.45
C PRO A 7 -13.41 10.95 10.72
N LEU A 8 -14.41 11.74 11.12
CA LEU A 8 -15.76 11.24 11.37
C LEU A 8 -16.52 10.95 10.06
N ILE A 9 -16.11 11.56 8.94
CA ILE A 9 -16.83 11.49 7.65
C ILE A 9 -17.05 10.04 7.19
N PRO A 10 -16.04 9.16 7.13
CA PRO A 10 -16.24 7.75 6.76
C PRO A 10 -17.22 7.05 7.70
N THR A 11 -17.10 7.28 9.00
CA THR A 11 -17.97 6.64 10.00
C THR A 11 -19.42 7.08 9.87
N LEU A 12 -19.68 8.36 9.59
CA LEU A 12 -21.04 8.85 9.34
C LEU A 12 -21.62 8.25 8.06
N ILE A 13 -20.84 8.14 6.99
CA ILE A 13 -21.29 7.53 5.74
C ILE A 13 -21.65 6.06 5.97
N LEU A 14 -20.81 5.31 6.68
CA LEU A 14 -21.09 3.92 7.04
C LEU A 14 -22.29 3.77 7.97
N LEU A 15 -22.45 4.66 8.94
CA LEU A 15 -23.62 4.68 9.81
C LEU A 15 -24.90 4.89 9.01
N LEU A 16 -24.91 5.85 8.08
CA LEU A 16 -26.05 6.10 7.21
C LEU A 16 -26.36 4.89 6.31
N ALA A 17 -25.33 4.22 5.77
CA ALA A 17 -25.50 3.00 4.99
C ALA A 17 -26.14 1.88 5.83
N CYS A 18 -25.63 1.65 7.05
CA CYS A 18 -26.20 0.68 7.99
C CYS A 18 -27.65 1.01 8.38
N LEU A 19 -27.96 2.28 8.66
CA LEU A 19 -29.32 2.72 8.96
C LEU A 19 -30.25 2.50 7.75
N GLY A 20 -29.77 2.78 6.53
CA GLY A 20 -30.48 2.48 5.30
C GLY A 20 -30.79 0.99 5.15
N THR A 21 -29.83 0.12 5.46
CA THR A 21 -30.03 -1.34 5.48
C THR A 21 -31.07 -1.77 6.51
N LEU A 22 -31.01 -1.25 7.74
CA LEU A 22 -32.01 -1.52 8.77
C LEU A 22 -33.41 -1.06 8.36
N LEU A 23 -33.53 0.15 7.80
CA LEU A 23 -34.79 0.68 7.31
C LEU A 23 -35.35 -0.17 6.16
N ASN A 24 -34.50 -0.59 5.23
CA ASN A 24 -34.91 -1.46 4.13
C ASN A 24 -35.49 -2.77 4.65
N VAL A 25 -34.81 -3.43 5.60
CA VAL A 25 -35.31 -4.65 6.25
C VAL A 25 -36.65 -4.39 6.95
N LEU A 26 -36.78 -3.30 7.72
CA LEU A 26 -38.02 -2.98 8.45
C LEU A 26 -39.21 -2.69 7.54
N VAL A 27 -38.99 -2.01 6.41
CA VAL A 27 -40.04 -1.67 5.44
C VAL A 27 -40.46 -2.89 4.61
N THR A 28 -39.55 -3.83 4.34
CA THR A 28 -39.82 -5.02 3.54
C THR A 28 -40.36 -6.19 4.38
N PHE A 29 -40.12 -6.22 5.69
CA PHE A 29 -40.59 -7.26 6.61
C PHE A 29 -42.11 -7.55 6.64
N PRO A 30 -43.04 -6.60 6.43
CA PRO A 30 -44.46 -6.92 6.41
C PRO A 30 -44.94 -7.56 5.10
N ALA A 31 -44.08 -7.71 4.09
CA ALA A 31 -44.43 -8.27 2.79
C ALA A 31 -43.84 -9.68 2.59
N GLU A 32 -44.46 -10.68 3.22
CA GLU A 32 -44.46 -12.16 2.98
C GLU A 32 -43.15 -12.95 2.68
N ASP A 33 -42.01 -12.32 2.41
CA ASP A 33 -40.77 -13.00 2.04
C ASP A 33 -39.74 -12.95 3.18
N TYR A 34 -39.51 -14.11 3.83
CA TYR A 34 -38.40 -14.37 4.76
C TYR A 34 -36.99 -14.15 4.17
N ARG A 35 -36.90 -13.71 2.91
CA ARG A 35 -35.66 -13.47 2.16
C ARG A 35 -34.92 -12.18 2.56
N TYR A 36 -35.54 -11.31 3.35
CA TYR A 36 -34.98 -10.01 3.77
C TYR A 36 -34.49 -9.99 5.23
N ALA A 37 -34.04 -11.13 5.75
CA ALA A 37 -33.37 -11.16 7.04
C ALA A 37 -31.94 -10.60 6.94
N LEU A 38 -31.48 -9.94 8.01
CA LEU A 38 -30.09 -9.50 8.11
C LEU A 38 -29.15 -10.70 8.07
N THR A 39 -28.16 -10.63 7.19
CA THR A 39 -27.09 -11.63 7.08
C THR A 39 -26.03 -11.43 8.17
N ALA A 40 -25.24 -12.47 8.46
CA ALA A 40 -24.12 -12.39 9.41
C ALA A 40 -23.13 -11.26 9.05
N GLN A 41 -22.92 -11.01 7.75
CA GLN A 41 -22.04 -9.95 7.27
C GLN A 41 -22.58 -8.54 7.57
N GLN A 42 -23.91 -8.35 7.52
CA GLN A 42 -24.56 -7.08 7.89
C GLN A 42 -24.54 -6.84 9.40
N TYR A 43 -24.70 -7.90 10.21
CA TYR A 43 -24.45 -7.79 11.66
C TYR A 43 -22.99 -7.42 11.96
N GLY A 44 -22.04 -8.01 11.23
CA GLY A 44 -20.63 -7.62 11.30
C GLY A 44 -20.40 -6.16 10.91
N GLY A 45 -21.07 -5.67 9.86
CA GLY A 45 -21.04 -4.26 9.45
C GLY A 45 -21.56 -3.32 10.54
N LEU A 46 -22.70 -3.64 11.15
CA LEU A 46 -23.27 -2.88 12.27
C LEU A 46 -22.32 -2.85 13.48
N ALA A 47 -21.77 -3.99 13.87
CA ALA A 47 -20.77 -4.09 14.93
C ALA A 47 -19.51 -3.28 14.62
N ALA A 48 -19.05 -3.30 13.37
CA ALA A 48 -17.91 -2.52 12.90
C ALA A 48 -18.17 -1.01 12.98
N VAL A 49 -19.37 -0.54 12.61
CA VAL A 49 -19.77 0.87 12.77
C VAL A 49 -19.85 1.27 14.26
N ALA A 50 -20.41 0.41 15.12
CA ALA A 50 -20.43 0.65 16.55
C ALA A 50 -19.02 0.76 17.13
N ALA A 51 -18.10 -0.12 16.72
CA ALA A 51 -16.69 -0.06 17.11
C ALA A 51 -15.99 1.21 16.58
N LEU A 52 -16.33 1.67 15.37
CA LEU A 52 -15.81 2.93 14.83
C LEU A 52 -16.30 4.15 15.62
N LEU A 53 -17.57 4.19 15.99
CA LEU A 53 -18.13 5.26 16.83
C LEU A 53 -17.49 5.24 18.22
N ALA A 54 -17.45 4.07 18.86
CA ALA A 54 -16.83 3.90 20.18
C ALA A 54 -15.35 4.31 20.16
N SER A 55 -14.61 3.92 19.11
CA SER A 55 -13.21 4.31 18.96
C SER A 55 -13.03 5.79 18.61
N PHE A 56 -13.96 6.42 17.93
CA PHE A 56 -13.90 7.86 17.69
C PHE A 56 -14.13 8.69 18.96
N PHE A 57 -15.10 8.29 19.80
CA PHE A 57 -15.46 9.06 21.00
C PHE A 57 -14.56 8.74 22.20
N TRP A 58 -14.34 7.47 22.52
CA TRP A 58 -13.61 7.04 23.72
C TRP A 58 -12.14 6.69 23.45
N LEU A 59 -11.84 6.04 22.31
CA LEU A 59 -10.51 5.46 22.03
C LEU A 59 -9.85 6.09 20.80
N ARG A 60 -9.80 7.43 20.73
CA ARG A 60 -9.38 8.21 19.54
C ARG A 60 -8.06 7.75 18.91
N ARG A 61 -7.11 7.28 19.72
CA ARG A 61 -5.82 6.75 19.27
C ARG A 61 -5.98 5.53 18.35
N TYR A 62 -6.99 4.70 18.60
CA TYR A 62 -7.24 3.43 17.90
C TYR A 62 -8.15 3.56 16.69
N TYR A 63 -8.91 4.66 16.58
CA TYR A 63 -9.86 4.90 15.49
C TYR A 63 -9.30 4.56 14.09
N LYS A 64 -8.09 5.04 13.78
CA LYS A 64 -7.45 4.78 12.47
C LYS A 64 -7.19 3.30 12.20
N HIS A 65 -6.87 2.53 13.24
CA HIS A 65 -6.59 1.10 13.12
C HIS A 65 -7.89 0.33 12.92
N VAL A 66 -8.93 0.70 13.67
CA VAL A 66 -10.28 0.13 13.49
C VAL A 66 -10.80 0.46 12.09
N LEU A 67 -10.62 1.69 11.60
CA LEU A 67 -11.05 2.07 10.25
C LEU A 67 -10.34 1.26 9.17
N VAL A 68 -9.03 1.08 9.26
CA VAL A 68 -8.27 0.24 8.31
C VAL A 68 -8.74 -1.22 8.38
N ALA A 69 -8.95 -1.78 9.58
CA ALA A 69 -9.47 -3.13 9.74
C ALA A 69 -10.87 -3.27 9.11
N CYS A 70 -11.77 -2.31 9.34
CA CYS A 70 -13.09 -2.27 8.70
C CYS A 70 -12.98 -2.22 7.17
N CYS A 71 -12.09 -1.39 6.63
CA CYS A 71 -11.87 -1.33 5.17
C CYS A 71 -11.41 -2.68 4.62
N LEU A 72 -10.46 -3.34 5.29
CA LEU A 72 -9.98 -4.66 4.86
C LEU A 72 -11.07 -5.72 4.93
N LEU A 73 -11.80 -5.80 6.05
CA LEU A 73 -12.92 -6.74 6.20
C LEU A 73 -13.99 -6.51 5.13
N ALA A 74 -14.33 -5.26 4.85
CA ALA A 74 -15.30 -4.93 3.81
C ALA A 74 -14.78 -5.26 2.41
N LEU A 75 -13.49 -5.00 2.13
CA LEU A 75 -12.87 -5.28 0.83
C LEU A 75 -12.94 -6.77 0.46
N PHE A 76 -12.74 -7.66 1.44
CA PHE A 76 -12.85 -9.10 1.29
C PHE A 76 -14.27 -9.64 1.52
N SER A 77 -15.29 -8.77 1.53
CA SER A 77 -16.70 -9.14 1.71
C SER A 77 -16.99 -9.90 3.01
N LEU A 78 -16.18 -9.72 4.06
CA LEU A 78 -16.41 -10.32 5.39
C LEU A 78 -17.46 -9.55 6.19
N ILE A 79 -17.58 -8.25 5.94
CA ILE A 79 -18.64 -7.40 6.48
C ILE A 79 -19.28 -6.63 5.33
N SER A 80 -20.56 -6.31 5.49
CA SER A 80 -21.33 -5.55 4.51
C SER A 80 -22.14 -4.46 5.20
N PHE A 81 -22.28 -3.31 4.54
CA PHE A 81 -23.03 -2.17 5.10
C PHE A 81 -24.34 -1.93 4.35
N LEU A 82 -24.49 -2.52 3.17
CA LEU A 82 -25.63 -2.37 2.27
C LEU A 82 -26.57 -3.59 2.33
N PRO A 83 -27.85 -3.44 1.91
CA PRO A 83 -28.79 -4.55 1.86
C PRO A 83 -28.45 -5.58 0.78
N GLY A 84 -27.76 -5.17 -0.29
CA GLY A 84 -27.30 -6.03 -1.38
C GLY A 84 -25.79 -6.08 -1.48
N GLN A 85 -25.26 -7.23 -1.94
CA GLN A 85 -23.82 -7.43 -2.14
C GLN A 85 -23.48 -7.43 -3.62
N PHE A 86 -22.57 -6.53 -3.99
CA PHE A 86 -21.97 -6.51 -5.31
C PHE A 86 -20.50 -6.85 -5.15
N SER A 87 -20.12 -8.04 -5.61
CA SER A 87 -18.75 -8.54 -5.55
C SER A 87 -18.22 -8.85 -6.94
N ILE A 88 -16.97 -8.49 -7.20
CA ILE A 88 -16.22 -8.89 -8.39
C ILE A 88 -15.34 -10.07 -7.97
N GLY A 89 -15.57 -11.22 -8.60
CA GLY A 89 -14.78 -12.43 -8.35
C GLY A 89 -13.65 -12.58 -9.38
N LEU A 90 -12.42 -12.79 -8.91
CA LEU A 90 -11.33 -13.32 -9.72
C LEU A 90 -11.04 -14.74 -9.24
N GLY A 91 -11.23 -15.72 -10.12
CA GLY A 91 -11.04 -17.14 -9.83
C GLY A 91 -9.88 -17.71 -10.62
N PHE A 92 -8.95 -18.38 -9.93
CA PHE A 92 -8.03 -19.34 -10.55
C PHE A 92 -8.36 -20.72 -9.97
N ASP A 93 -9.00 -21.55 -10.79
CA ASP A 93 -9.44 -22.90 -10.42
C ASP A 93 -10.38 -22.89 -9.18
N GLU A 94 -9.96 -23.44 -8.04
CA GLU A 94 -10.74 -23.48 -6.80
C GLU A 94 -10.63 -22.20 -5.96
N LEU A 95 -9.61 -21.37 -6.20
CA LEU A 95 -9.36 -20.17 -5.40
C LEU A 95 -10.12 -18.98 -5.99
N ARG A 96 -11.22 -18.59 -5.33
CA ARG A 96 -12.05 -17.44 -5.69
C ARG A 96 -11.79 -16.28 -4.73
N PHE A 97 -11.15 -15.23 -5.23
CA PHE A 97 -11.05 -13.97 -4.53
C PHE A 97 -12.26 -13.12 -4.86
N MET A 98 -13.09 -12.82 -3.85
CA MET A 98 -14.21 -11.90 -3.99
C MET A 98 -13.83 -10.53 -3.43
N LEU A 99 -13.86 -9.54 -4.31
CA LEU A 99 -13.66 -8.13 -3.96
C LEU A 99 -15.02 -7.44 -3.92
N SER A 100 -15.40 -6.95 -2.75
CA SER A 100 -16.65 -6.21 -2.59
C SER A 100 -16.50 -4.79 -3.15
N ILE A 101 -17.44 -4.38 -4.01
CA ILE A 101 -17.47 -3.03 -4.60
C ILE A 101 -17.67 -1.97 -3.50
N GLU A 102 -18.51 -2.23 -2.50
CA GLU A 102 -18.69 -1.31 -1.37
C GLU A 102 -17.41 -1.15 -0.54
N GLY A 103 -16.68 -2.26 -0.31
CA GLY A 103 -15.40 -2.24 0.40
C GLY A 103 -14.33 -1.48 -0.37
N LEU A 104 -14.32 -1.60 -1.71
CA LEU A 104 -13.45 -0.84 -2.58
C LEU A 104 -13.76 0.67 -2.54
N LEU A 105 -15.03 1.05 -2.68
CA LEU A 105 -15.46 2.46 -2.62
C LEU A 105 -15.14 3.09 -1.26
N LEU A 106 -15.38 2.37 -0.17
CA LEU A 106 -15.01 2.80 1.17
C LEU A 106 -13.48 3.01 1.29
N SER A 107 -12.70 2.06 0.79
CA SER A 107 -11.24 2.13 0.81
C SER A 107 -10.73 3.32 0.00
N LEU A 108 -11.32 3.59 -1.17
CA LEU A 108 -11.02 4.77 -1.99
C LEU A 108 -11.38 6.08 -1.31
N LEU A 109 -12.53 6.15 -0.64
CA LEU A 109 -12.95 7.31 0.14
C LEU A 109 -11.95 7.60 1.27
N VAL A 110 -11.59 6.59 2.06
CA VAL A 110 -10.61 6.71 3.14
C VAL A 110 -9.25 7.11 2.58
N TYR A 111 -8.81 6.50 1.49
CA TYR A 111 -7.58 6.89 0.79
C TYR A 111 -7.62 8.36 0.36
N GLY A 112 -8.72 8.83 -0.22
CA GLY A 112 -8.89 10.23 -0.63
C GLY A 112 -8.77 11.21 0.54
N LEU A 113 -9.39 10.89 1.67
CA LEU A 113 -9.32 11.70 2.90
C LEU A 113 -7.92 11.74 3.52
N TYR A 114 -7.13 10.68 3.35
CA TYR A 114 -5.79 10.55 3.91
C TYR A 114 -4.68 10.53 2.85
N ARG A 115 -4.95 11.04 1.64
CA ARG A 115 -4.10 10.87 0.45
C ARG A 115 -2.62 11.20 0.68
N GLN A 116 -2.34 12.32 1.34
CA GLN A 116 -0.95 12.73 1.62
C GLN A 116 -0.20 11.71 2.50
N ARG A 117 -0.85 11.19 3.54
CA ARG A 117 -0.26 10.19 4.45
C ARG A 117 -0.18 8.82 3.80
N ALA A 118 -1.20 8.43 3.05
CA ALA A 118 -1.22 7.19 2.29
C ALA A 118 -0.10 7.18 1.24
N ASN A 119 0.09 8.26 0.50
CA ASN A 119 1.18 8.40 -0.47
C ASN A 119 2.56 8.37 0.18
N ALA A 120 2.73 9.05 1.31
CA ALA A 120 4.00 9.00 2.05
C ALA A 120 4.32 7.58 2.53
N TRP A 121 3.32 6.85 3.02
CA TRP A 121 3.47 5.46 3.45
C TRP A 121 3.75 4.52 2.26
N LEU A 122 3.00 4.65 1.16
CA LEU A 122 3.23 3.88 -0.07
C LEU A 122 4.61 4.17 -0.66
N ALA A 123 5.03 5.43 -0.68
CA ALA A 123 6.37 5.81 -1.14
C ALA A 123 7.45 5.21 -0.25
N ALA A 124 7.26 5.16 1.07
CA ALA A 124 8.20 4.50 1.98
C ALA A 124 8.20 2.97 1.84
N ALA A 125 7.06 2.36 1.49
CA ALA A 125 6.95 0.92 1.28
C ALA A 125 7.56 0.46 -0.06
N ILE A 126 7.45 1.30 -1.10
CA ILE A 126 7.90 0.97 -2.46
C ILE A 126 9.35 1.44 -2.72
N ARG A 127 9.79 2.56 -2.12
CA ARG A 127 11.17 3.03 -2.32
C ARG A 127 12.15 2.14 -1.57
N PRO A 128 13.13 1.51 -2.25
CA PRO A 128 14.22 0.84 -1.55
C PRO A 128 14.95 1.88 -0.69
N SER A 129 15.29 1.50 0.55
CA SER A 129 16.03 2.39 1.46
C SER A 129 17.30 2.88 0.78
N GLU A 130 17.63 4.17 0.92
CA GLU A 130 18.85 4.75 0.34
C GLU A 130 20.11 3.96 0.70
N GLN A 131 20.15 3.37 1.89
CA GLN A 131 21.23 2.47 2.32
C GLN A 131 21.35 1.21 1.46
N LYS A 132 20.22 0.57 1.10
CA LYS A 132 20.21 -0.60 0.21
C LYS A 132 20.62 -0.22 -1.22
N ILE A 133 20.18 0.93 -1.72
CA ILE A 133 20.61 1.44 -3.03
C ILE A 133 22.11 1.70 -3.03
N ALA A 134 22.64 2.36 -1.99
CA ALA A 134 24.07 2.64 -1.86
C ALA A 134 24.90 1.36 -1.70
N GLN A 135 24.41 0.37 -0.96
CA GLN A 135 25.06 -0.94 -0.84
C GLN A 135 25.05 -1.71 -2.17
N ALA A 136 23.92 -1.74 -2.88
CA ALA A 136 23.83 -2.35 -4.20
C ALA A 136 24.79 -1.69 -5.19
N TYR A 137 24.82 -0.35 -5.21
CA TYR A 137 25.76 0.40 -6.05
C TYR A 137 27.23 0.08 -5.70
N ARG A 138 27.59 0.02 -4.42
CA ARG A 138 28.95 -0.37 -3.99
C ARG A 138 29.29 -1.80 -4.38
N ALA A 139 28.34 -2.72 -4.28
CA ALA A 139 28.51 -4.11 -4.70
C ALA A 139 28.74 -4.21 -6.22
N GLU A 140 27.95 -3.49 -7.02
CA GLU A 140 28.14 -3.41 -8.47
C GLU A 140 29.51 -2.82 -8.83
N VAL A 141 29.92 -1.73 -8.17
CA VAL A 141 31.26 -1.15 -8.37
C VAL A 141 32.35 -2.18 -8.05
N ALA A 142 32.24 -2.92 -6.94
CA ALA A 142 33.20 -3.95 -6.58
C ALA A 142 33.27 -5.10 -7.60
N GLU A 143 32.12 -5.54 -8.13
CA GLU A 143 32.05 -6.56 -9.17
C GLU A 143 32.72 -6.09 -10.47
N PHE A 144 32.44 -4.86 -10.92
CA PHE A 144 33.10 -4.28 -12.08
C PHE A 144 34.59 -4.06 -11.85
N SER A 145 35.01 -3.63 -10.66
CA SER A 145 36.43 -3.49 -10.31
C SER A 145 37.15 -4.83 -10.42
N ALA A 146 36.60 -5.91 -9.86
CA ALA A 146 37.18 -7.25 -9.99
C ALA A 146 37.28 -7.72 -11.45
N ARG A 147 36.28 -7.39 -12.28
CA ARG A 147 36.28 -7.73 -13.71
C ARG A 147 37.30 -6.91 -14.51
N PHE A 148 37.54 -5.66 -14.11
CA PHE A 148 38.42 -4.72 -14.79
C PHE A 148 39.87 -4.75 -14.29
N GLU A 149 40.14 -5.41 -13.17
CA GLU A 149 41.47 -5.56 -12.59
C GLU A 149 42.49 -6.12 -13.59
N ARG A 150 42.06 -7.04 -14.45
CA ARG A 150 42.90 -7.68 -15.49
C ARG A 150 43.07 -6.86 -16.77
N LYS A 151 42.36 -5.74 -16.92
CA LYS A 151 42.42 -4.92 -18.14
C LYS A 151 43.64 -3.98 -18.13
N PRO A 152 44.31 -3.77 -19.27
CA PRO A 152 45.40 -2.81 -19.38
C PRO A 152 44.88 -1.37 -19.19
N THR A 153 45.77 -0.48 -18.76
CA THR A 153 45.45 0.91 -18.41
C THR A 153 44.84 1.69 -19.59
N GLU A 154 45.33 1.43 -20.80
CA GLU A 154 44.82 2.02 -22.05
C GLU A 154 43.36 1.65 -22.31
N GLU A 155 42.99 0.39 -22.06
CA GLU A 155 41.62 -0.10 -22.23
C GLU A 155 40.68 0.51 -21.18
N LEU A 156 41.16 0.69 -19.93
CA LEU A 156 40.40 1.39 -18.89
C LEU A 156 40.16 2.87 -19.24
N GLN A 157 41.15 3.55 -19.82
CA GLN A 157 40.99 4.92 -20.29
C GLN A 157 39.96 5.02 -21.42
N GLN A 158 39.98 4.07 -22.36
CA GLN A 158 38.97 4.00 -23.43
C GLN A 158 37.57 3.77 -22.88
N ILE A 159 37.41 2.89 -21.88
CA ILE A 159 36.12 2.64 -21.21
C ILE A 159 35.56 3.93 -20.58
N VAL A 160 36.41 4.68 -19.86
CA VAL A 160 36.00 5.94 -19.21
C VAL A 160 35.69 7.02 -20.25
N ALA A 161 36.50 7.13 -21.31
CA ALA A 161 36.31 8.11 -22.37
C ALA A 161 35.04 7.85 -23.19
N ALA A 162 34.72 6.58 -23.46
CA ALA A 162 33.55 6.20 -24.24
C ALA A 162 32.22 6.49 -23.52
N ARG A 163 32.19 6.47 -22.18
CA ARG A 163 30.97 6.68 -21.34
C ARG A 163 29.76 5.82 -21.73
N LYS A 164 29.97 4.69 -22.39
CA LYS A 164 28.90 3.79 -22.88
C LYS A 164 28.40 2.79 -21.84
N LEU A 165 29.11 2.64 -20.72
CA LEU A 165 28.79 1.69 -19.67
C LEU A 165 27.99 2.33 -18.53
N VAL A 166 27.39 1.48 -17.71
CA VAL A 166 26.66 1.90 -16.51
C VAL A 166 27.55 2.71 -15.54
N PRO A 167 26.98 3.65 -14.76
CA PRO A 167 27.74 4.52 -13.88
C PRO A 167 28.64 3.77 -12.88
N ALA A 168 28.22 2.59 -12.41
CA ALA A 168 29.02 1.75 -11.52
C ALA A 168 30.31 1.23 -12.20
N ALA A 169 30.21 0.82 -13.46
CA ALA A 169 31.36 0.38 -14.24
C ALA A 169 32.33 1.53 -14.53
N LEU A 170 31.81 2.73 -14.82
CA LEU A 170 32.64 3.91 -15.01
C LEU A 170 33.38 4.30 -13.72
N ALA A 171 32.70 4.23 -12.57
CA ALA A 171 33.31 4.49 -11.27
C ALA A 171 34.41 3.46 -10.94
N ALA A 172 34.16 2.18 -11.19
CA ALA A 172 35.15 1.10 -11.02
C ALA A 172 36.40 1.33 -11.89
N ALA A 173 36.24 1.66 -13.17
CA ALA A 173 37.36 1.94 -14.07
C ALA A 173 38.16 3.18 -13.64
N GLN A 174 37.49 4.24 -13.18
CA GLN A 174 38.16 5.43 -12.62
C GLN A 174 38.92 5.12 -11.33
N GLN A 175 38.36 4.28 -10.45
CA GLN A 175 39.01 3.88 -9.20
C GLN A 175 40.30 3.10 -9.48
N LEU A 176 40.26 2.11 -10.37
CA LEU A 176 41.44 1.33 -10.76
C LEU A 176 42.53 2.18 -11.41
N LEU A 177 42.15 3.16 -12.26
CA LEU A 177 43.12 4.09 -12.86
C LEU A 177 43.85 4.92 -11.80
N ARG A 178 43.13 5.41 -10.78
CA ARG A 178 43.73 6.17 -9.66
C ARG A 178 44.65 5.30 -8.81
N GLU A 179 44.24 4.08 -8.49
CA GLU A 179 45.05 3.13 -7.71
C GLU A 179 46.38 2.84 -8.41
N ARG A 180 46.37 2.59 -9.73
CA ARG A 180 47.58 2.35 -10.53
C ARG A 180 48.50 3.57 -10.65
N GLN A 181 47.94 4.77 -10.77
CA GLN A 181 48.71 6.02 -10.77
C GLN A 181 49.41 6.21 -9.41
N SER A 182 48.67 6.01 -8.31
CA SER A 182 49.21 6.15 -6.95
C SER A 182 50.25 5.08 -6.57
N ALA A 183 50.16 3.88 -7.16
CA ALA A 183 51.15 2.82 -6.98
C ALA A 183 52.46 3.11 -7.73
N THR A 184 52.37 3.75 -8.89
CA THR A 184 53.55 4.16 -9.67
C THR A 184 54.32 5.32 -9.00
N GLU A 185 53.63 6.14 -8.19
CA GLU A 185 54.21 7.29 -7.48
C GLU A 185 54.80 6.97 -6.09
N ARG A 186 54.66 5.74 -5.59
CA ARG A 186 55.31 5.30 -4.34
C ARG A 186 56.63 4.57 -4.69
N PRO A 187 57.79 5.21 -4.47
CA PRO A 187 59.10 4.61 -4.72
C PRO A 187 59.43 3.48 -3.74
#